data_AF-A0A6L9FNF5-F1
#
_entry.id   AF-A0A6L9FNF5-F1
#
_cell.length_a   1.000
_cell.length_b   1.000
_cell.length_c   1.000
_cell.angle_alpha   90.00
_cell.angle_beta   90.00
_cell.angle_gamma   90.00
#
_symmetry.space_group_name_H-M   'P 1'
#
loop_
_entity.id
_entity.type
_entity.pdbx_description
1 polymer ?
#
loop_
_entity_poly.entity_id
_entity_poly.type
_entity_poly.pdbx_seq_one_letter_code
_entity_poly.pdbx_strand_id
1 'polypeptide(L)'
;MDTNFVLLGLVSCLAFALMSVDDVVVVFMGYVVLCGFKSVYRPIISANLMTALKSRQSFSTAMSIAAMLSAIMGLLLSALYSWGFSNFSEVNLILSALSLGVFVLGAWVVRRHNETISEQRDVRSMSQKKHFVKRFYSQWSYIQQYPRADDINPLFLQSDNRGYPSPKLLSVKDNQVEWEYISGELLSSLHRDQQRVVINAFSQRFNDRKSIPHNEVVIHGDLHPDNILVSEGRIYVVDWDLASLGDPLFDALTLITSPTLDLTNQERVAFIVEAFEVTERDAYDWVTGFLRQKSEQLADFLTDDYEGGYLADLVQSYRKLTTSFALSSYHES
;
A
#
# COMPACT_ATOMS: atom_id res chain seq x y z
N MET A 1 15.81 3.54 12.74
CA MET A 1 15.77 2.84 14.05
C MET A 1 16.88 1.80 14.12
N ASP A 2 17.02 0.94 13.10
CA ASP A 2 18.17 0.02 12.94
C ASP A 2 19.53 0.70 13.12
N THR A 3 19.73 1.86 12.47
CA THR A 3 20.98 2.63 12.57
C THR A 3 21.33 3.09 13.98
N ASN A 4 20.32 3.48 14.77
CA ASN A 4 20.55 3.92 16.16
C ASN A 4 20.91 2.74 17.06
N PHE A 5 20.28 1.57 16.88
CA PHE A 5 20.64 0.37 17.65
C PHE A 5 22.04 -0.13 17.32
N VAL A 6 22.42 -0.13 16.04
CA VAL A 6 23.77 -0.50 15.61
C VAL A 6 24.81 0.49 16.15
N LEU A 7 24.55 1.79 16.06
CA LEU A 7 25.44 2.83 16.60
C LEU A 7 25.62 2.70 18.12
N LEU A 8 24.52 2.46 18.86
CA LEU A 8 24.58 2.21 20.30
C LEU A 8 25.43 0.98 20.63
N GLY A 9 25.31 -0.09 19.84
CA GLY A 9 26.16 -1.28 19.98
C GLY A 9 27.64 -1.02 19.72
N LEU A 10 27.96 -0.26 18.68
CA LEU A 10 29.34 0.11 18.35
C LEU A 10 29.98 0.96 19.46
N VAL A 11 29.24 1.92 20.03
CA VAL A 11 29.73 2.76 21.12
C VAL A 11 29.98 1.95 22.40
N SER A 12 29.06 1.03 22.73
CA SER A 12 29.26 0.14 23.89
C SER A 12 30.44 -0.81 23.69
N CYS A 13 30.59 -1.36 22.48
CA CYS A 13 31.71 -2.23 22.11
C CYS A 13 33.04 -1.48 22.24
N LEU A 14 33.13 -0.28 21.67
CA LEU A 14 34.31 0.58 21.78
C LEU A 14 34.68 0.89 23.24
N ALA A 15 33.68 1.19 24.09
CA ALA A 15 33.93 1.51 25.49
C ALA A 15 34.60 0.33 26.24
N PHE A 16 34.08 -0.88 26.06
CA PHE A 16 34.65 -2.08 26.70
C PHE A 16 36.00 -2.47 26.09
N ALA A 17 36.20 -2.30 24.78
CA ALA A 17 37.49 -2.51 24.13
C ALA A 17 38.58 -1.54 24.63
N LEU A 18 38.24 -0.28 24.88
CA LEU A 18 39.16 0.68 25.50
C LEU A 18 39.49 0.29 26.95
N MET A 19 38.50 -0.21 27.70
CA MET A 19 38.69 -0.70 29.07
C MET A 19 39.46 -2.02 29.15
N SER A 20 39.70 -2.72 28.04
CA SER A 20 40.55 -3.92 28.01
C SER A 20 42.03 -3.62 27.79
N VAL A 21 42.41 -2.37 27.51
CA VAL A 21 43.81 -1.99 27.31
C VAL A 21 44.50 -1.83 28.66
N ASP A 22 45.73 -2.35 28.78
CA ASP A 22 46.56 -2.22 30.00
C ASP A 22 47.19 -0.81 30.14
N ASP A 23 46.39 0.24 29.97
CA ASP A 23 46.78 1.64 30.14
C ASP A 23 45.68 2.41 30.89
N VAL A 24 46.05 3.05 32.00
CA VAL A 24 45.11 3.73 32.92
C VAL A 24 44.37 4.89 32.23
N VAL A 25 45.04 5.61 31.33
CA VAL A 25 44.44 6.74 30.59
C VAL A 25 43.42 6.21 29.59
N VAL A 26 43.75 5.12 28.88
CA VAL A 26 42.84 4.49 27.91
C VAL A 26 41.62 3.87 28.59
N VAL A 27 41.81 3.23 29.74
CA VAL A 27 40.71 2.70 30.57
C VAL A 27 39.78 3.83 31.03
N PHE A 28 40.34 4.95 31.48
CA PHE A 28 39.54 6.12 31.88
C PHE A 28 38.74 6.68 30.70
N MET A 29 39.33 6.77 29.51
CA MET A 29 38.60 7.17 28.30
C MET A 29 37.44 6.21 27.98
N GLY A 30 37.68 4.90 28.05
CA GLY A 30 36.63 3.89 27.88
C GLY A 30 35.47 4.06 28.87
N TYR A 31 35.79 4.33 30.15
CA TYR A 31 34.79 4.62 31.18
C TYR A 31 33.97 5.89 30.87
N VAL A 32 34.61 6.97 30.42
CA VAL A 32 33.92 8.20 30.01
C VAL A 32 32.96 7.95 28.84
N VAL A 33 33.39 7.18 27.84
CA VAL A 33 32.53 6.78 26.70
C VAL A 33 31.34 5.96 27.20
N LEU A 34 31.54 5.03 28.12
CA LEU A 34 30.45 4.23 28.72
C LEU A 34 29.45 5.09 29.52
N CYS A 35 29.94 6.08 30.26
CA CYS A 35 29.09 7.02 30.99
C CYS A 35 28.25 7.91 30.04
N GLY A 36 28.85 8.42 28.98
CA GLY A 36 28.14 9.17 27.93
C GLY A 36 27.12 8.31 27.19
N PHE A 37 27.45 7.05 26.92
CA PHE A 37 26.50 6.08 26.38
C PHE A 37 25.29 5.89 27.33
N LYS A 38 25.55 5.71 28.63
CA LYS A 38 24.52 5.47 29.65
C LYS A 38 23.47 6.58 29.73
N SER A 39 23.90 7.83 29.51
CA SER A 39 23.00 8.99 29.54
C SER A 39 22.14 9.13 28.27
N VAL A 40 22.61 8.61 27.12
CA VAL A 40 21.94 8.78 25.81
C VAL A 40 21.01 7.61 25.45
N TYR A 41 21.36 6.36 25.80
CA TYR A 41 20.54 5.21 25.38
C TYR A 41 19.15 5.20 26.03
N ARG A 42 19.05 5.60 27.31
CA ARG A 42 17.82 5.47 28.11
C ARG A 42 16.70 6.40 27.59
N PRO A 43 16.97 7.70 27.29
CA PRO A 43 15.98 8.57 26.65
C PRO A 43 15.54 8.06 25.27
N ILE A 44 16.47 7.57 24.44
CA ILE A 44 16.15 7.08 23.08
C ILE A 44 15.22 5.87 23.12
N ILE A 45 15.55 4.87 23.94
CA ILE A 45 14.70 3.68 24.10
C ILE A 45 13.34 4.07 24.68
N SER A 46 13.31 4.97 25.66
CA SER A 46 12.06 5.42 26.30
C SER A 46 11.14 6.17 25.32
N ALA A 47 11.68 7.09 24.52
CA ALA A 47 10.93 7.81 23.50
C ALA A 47 10.36 6.86 22.42
N ASN A 48 11.17 5.91 21.95
CA ASN A 48 10.74 4.91 21.00
C ASN A 48 9.62 4.00 21.56
N LEU A 49 9.77 3.56 22.80
CA LEU A 49 8.78 2.71 23.46
C LEU A 49 7.46 3.46 23.70
N MET A 50 7.52 4.76 24.01
CA MET A 50 6.32 5.62 24.08
C MET A 50 5.59 5.71 22.74
N THR A 51 6.31 5.83 21.63
CA THR A 51 5.68 5.85 20.29
C THR A 51 5.09 4.50 19.89
N ALA A 52 5.68 3.39 20.36
CA ALA A 52 5.24 2.05 20.01
C ALA A 52 4.03 1.57 20.85
N LEU A 53 3.96 1.95 22.13
CA LEU A 53 2.92 1.50 23.04
C LEU A 53 1.76 2.52 23.12
N LYS A 54 0.61 2.16 22.54
CA LYS A 54 -0.60 3.01 22.48
C LYS A 54 -1.20 3.39 23.83
N SER A 55 -0.88 2.68 24.92
CA SER A 55 -1.46 2.92 26.25
C SER A 55 -0.41 3.25 27.32
N ARG A 56 -0.72 4.20 28.21
CA ARG A 56 0.15 4.58 29.35
C ARG A 56 0.41 3.40 30.31
N GLN A 57 -0.55 2.50 30.45
CA GLN A 57 -0.44 1.34 31.32
C GLN A 57 0.56 0.31 30.74
N SER A 58 0.48 0.01 29.44
CA SER A 58 1.44 -0.86 28.75
C SER A 58 2.86 -0.31 28.81
N PHE A 59 3.04 1.01 28.72
CA PHE A 59 4.34 1.65 28.82
C PHE A 59 4.97 1.49 30.22
N SER A 60 4.19 1.72 31.28
CA SER A 60 4.66 1.55 32.66
C SER A 60 5.09 0.10 32.96
N THR A 61 4.31 -0.87 32.51
CA THR A 61 4.63 -2.30 32.64
C THR A 61 5.91 -2.66 31.90
N ALA A 62 6.06 -2.20 30.65
CA ALA A 62 7.26 -2.47 29.86
C ALA A 62 8.54 -1.87 30.49
N MET A 63 8.46 -0.63 31.01
CA MET A 63 9.58 0.00 31.71
C MET A 63 9.97 -0.75 32.99
N SER A 64 8.99 -1.28 33.72
CA SER A 64 9.21 -2.05 34.95
C SER A 64 9.89 -3.39 34.67
N ILE A 65 9.42 -4.12 33.64
CA ILE A 65 10.04 -5.37 33.18
C ILE A 65 11.49 -5.12 32.71
N ALA A 66 11.72 -4.06 31.92
CA ALA A 66 13.06 -3.71 31.44
C ALA A 66 14.01 -3.37 32.60
N ALA A 67 13.56 -2.65 33.62
CA ALA A 67 14.35 -2.36 34.81
C ALA A 67 14.72 -3.63 35.61
N MET A 68 13.75 -4.54 35.78
CA MET A 68 13.96 -5.82 36.46
C MET A 68 14.99 -6.68 35.71
N LEU A 69 14.84 -6.84 34.39
CA LEU A 69 15.79 -7.59 33.56
C LEU A 69 17.20 -6.97 33.60
N SER A 70 17.30 -5.64 33.61
CA SER A 70 18.58 -4.94 33.72
C SER A 70 19.26 -5.20 35.07
N ALA A 71 18.50 -5.27 36.16
CA ALA A 71 19.04 -5.58 37.49
C ALA A 71 19.53 -7.02 37.58
N ILE A 72 18.77 -7.98 37.04
CA ILE A 72 19.18 -9.39 36.94
C ILE A 72 20.47 -9.51 36.12
N MET A 73 20.55 -8.84 34.97
CA MET A 73 21.75 -8.84 34.14
C MET A 73 22.95 -8.23 34.89
N GLY A 74 22.76 -7.13 35.61
CA GLY A 74 23.81 -6.52 36.42
C GLY A 74 24.36 -7.46 37.50
N LEU A 75 23.50 -8.24 38.14
CA LEU A 75 23.91 -9.26 39.11
C LEU A 75 24.70 -10.39 38.45
N LEU A 76 24.24 -10.89 37.30
CA LEU A 76 24.94 -11.93 36.53
C LEU A 76 26.33 -11.47 36.09
N LEU A 77 26.44 -10.23 35.57
CA LEU A 77 27.71 -9.64 35.18
C LEU A 77 28.66 -9.49 36.38
N SER A 78 28.15 -9.02 37.51
CA SER A 78 28.95 -8.87 38.74
C SER A 78 29.45 -10.23 39.26
N ALA A 79 28.62 -11.27 39.16
CA ALA A 79 29.02 -12.64 39.49
C ALA A 79 30.08 -13.19 38.51
N LEU A 80 29.93 -12.93 37.21
CA LEU A 80 30.93 -13.31 36.19
C LEU A 80 32.29 -12.64 36.42
N TYR A 81 32.31 -11.35 36.76
CA TYR A 81 33.53 -10.63 37.16
C TYR A 81 34.23 -11.26 38.37
N SER A 82 33.46 -11.87 39.28
CA SER A 82 33.99 -12.45 40.52
C SER A 82 34.46 -13.90 40.35
N TRP A 83 33.82 -14.68 39.48
CA TRP A 83 33.99 -16.14 39.45
C TRP A 83 34.77 -16.67 38.23
N GLY A 84 34.74 -15.96 37.10
CA GLY A 84 35.15 -16.53 35.80
C GLY A 84 36.51 -16.08 35.26
N PHE A 85 37.09 -14.99 35.75
CA PHE A 85 38.24 -14.35 35.10
C PHE A 85 39.23 -13.80 36.11
N SER A 86 40.51 -14.07 35.88
CA SER A 86 41.62 -13.57 36.71
C SER A 86 42.11 -12.19 36.25
N ASN A 87 41.87 -11.84 34.99
CA ASN A 87 42.40 -10.66 34.33
C ASN A 87 41.28 -9.68 33.94
N PHE A 88 41.39 -8.43 34.38
CA PHE A 88 40.42 -7.36 34.08
C PHE A 88 40.26 -7.13 32.57
N SER A 89 41.36 -7.23 31.82
CA SER A 89 41.37 -7.09 30.35
C SER A 89 40.50 -8.15 29.64
N GLU A 90 40.64 -9.43 30.03
CA GLU A 90 39.91 -10.54 29.42
C GLU A 90 38.39 -10.40 29.59
N VAL A 91 37.95 -9.97 30.79
CA VAL A 91 36.53 -9.71 31.05
C VAL A 91 35.99 -8.64 30.12
N ASN A 92 36.69 -7.51 30.01
CA ASN A 92 36.24 -6.39 29.20
C ASN A 92 36.23 -6.72 27.70
N LEU A 93 37.16 -7.54 27.21
CA LEU A 93 37.15 -8.01 25.83
C LEU A 93 35.92 -8.89 25.54
N ILE A 94 35.56 -9.78 26.47
CA ILE A 94 34.36 -10.62 26.35
C ILE A 94 33.08 -9.77 26.42
N LEU A 95 33.02 -8.78 27.31
CA LEU A 95 31.91 -7.83 27.38
C LEU A 95 31.78 -6.99 26.11
N SER A 96 32.90 -6.62 25.48
CA SER A 96 32.91 -5.96 24.18
C SER A 96 32.22 -6.82 23.13
N ALA A 97 32.60 -8.10 23.01
CA ALA A 97 32.00 -9.03 22.05
C ALA A 97 30.51 -9.30 22.34
N LEU A 98 30.16 -9.54 23.61
CA LEU A 98 28.77 -9.76 24.03
C LEU A 98 27.89 -8.53 23.77
N SER A 99 28.41 -7.33 24.04
CA SER A 99 27.67 -6.09 23.80
C SER A 99 27.32 -5.94 22.31
N LEU A 100 28.27 -6.17 21.41
CA LEU A 100 28.03 -6.15 19.98
C LEU A 100 26.95 -7.18 19.57
N GLY A 101 27.05 -8.42 20.08
CA GLY A 101 26.07 -9.48 19.81
C GLY A 101 24.65 -9.10 20.25
N VAL A 102 24.48 -8.52 21.44
CA VAL A 102 23.18 -8.09 21.97
C VAL A 102 22.56 -6.99 21.11
N PHE A 103 23.34 -5.99 20.69
CA PHE A 103 22.81 -4.90 19.87
C PHE A 103 22.52 -5.32 18.42
N VAL A 104 23.32 -6.24 17.85
CA VAL A 104 23.03 -6.84 16.53
C VAL A 104 21.76 -7.69 16.58
N LEU A 105 21.62 -8.54 17.60
CA LEU A 105 20.40 -9.33 17.81
C LEU A 105 19.19 -8.42 18.04
N GLY A 106 19.34 -7.38 18.86
CA GLY A 106 18.31 -6.37 19.09
C GLY A 106 17.87 -5.67 17.81
N ALA A 107 18.83 -5.23 16.97
CA ALA A 107 18.53 -4.65 15.66
C ALA A 107 17.80 -5.65 14.75
N TRP A 108 18.21 -6.92 14.72
CA TRP A 108 17.54 -7.96 13.95
C TRP A 108 16.10 -8.20 14.42
N VAL A 109 15.87 -8.29 15.73
CA VAL A 109 14.53 -8.45 16.33
C VAL A 109 13.65 -7.25 16.01
N VAL A 110 14.17 -6.03 16.18
CA VAL A 110 13.44 -4.79 15.87
C VAL A 110 13.07 -4.73 14.39
N ARG A 111 13.99 -5.07 13.50
CA ARG A 111 13.74 -5.12 12.06
C ARG A 111 12.64 -6.13 11.71
N ARG A 112 12.66 -7.31 12.33
CA ARG A 112 11.68 -8.37 12.10
C ARG A 112 10.29 -8.04 12.65
N HIS A 113 10.21 -7.35 13.80
CA HIS A 113 8.93 -6.95 14.39
C HIS A 113 8.33 -5.66 13.80
N ASN A 114 9.14 -4.81 13.16
CA ASN A 114 8.66 -3.59 12.52
C ASN A 114 8.08 -3.81 11.11
N GLU A 115 8.13 -5.05 10.61
CA GLU A 115 7.39 -5.48 9.43
C GLU A 115 6.06 -6.10 9.89
N THR A 116 4.95 -5.41 9.63
CA THR A 116 3.62 -5.95 9.87
C THR A 116 2.91 -6.12 8.55
N ILE A 117 2.46 -7.34 8.26
CA ILE A 117 1.69 -7.67 7.07
C ILE A 117 0.28 -8.04 7.54
N SER A 118 -0.73 -7.35 7.02
CA SER A 118 -2.13 -7.66 7.27
C SER A 118 -2.79 -8.04 5.96
N GLU A 119 -3.42 -9.21 5.93
CA GLU A 119 -4.31 -9.60 4.84
C GLU A 119 -5.54 -8.67 4.83
N GLN A 120 -5.92 -8.23 3.64
CA GLN A 120 -7.15 -7.49 3.37
C GLN A 120 -8.09 -8.44 2.63
N ARG A 121 -9.32 -8.58 3.12
CA ARG A 121 -10.37 -9.30 2.39
C ARG A 121 -11.22 -8.29 1.64
N ASP A 122 -11.22 -8.40 0.33
CA ASP A 122 -12.16 -7.69 -0.51
C ASP A 122 -13.46 -8.50 -0.57
N VAL A 123 -14.58 -7.86 -0.24
CA VAL A 123 -15.91 -8.47 -0.23
C VAL A 123 -16.57 -8.38 -1.62
N ARG A 124 -16.05 -7.51 -2.50
CA ARG A 124 -16.61 -7.23 -3.83
C ARG A 124 -15.79 -7.84 -4.97
N SER A 125 -14.61 -8.38 -4.69
CA SER A 125 -13.76 -9.03 -5.69
C SER A 125 -14.20 -10.46 -5.97
N MET A 126 -14.34 -10.80 -7.25
CA MET A 126 -14.53 -12.18 -7.73
C MET A 126 -13.19 -12.88 -8.01
N SER A 127 -12.05 -12.19 -7.81
CA SER A 127 -10.72 -12.73 -8.09
C SER A 127 -10.25 -13.65 -6.96
N GLN A 128 -9.47 -14.66 -7.32
CA GLN A 128 -8.79 -15.55 -6.37
C GLN A 128 -7.50 -14.94 -5.79
N LYS A 129 -7.11 -13.75 -6.26
CA LYS A 129 -5.92 -13.03 -5.77
C LYS A 129 -6.12 -12.59 -4.33
N LYS A 130 -5.05 -12.63 -3.55
CA LYS A 130 -5.03 -12.15 -2.16
C LYS A 130 -4.38 -10.79 -2.08
N HIS A 131 -4.84 -10.00 -1.13
CA HIS A 131 -4.41 -8.63 -0.95
C HIS A 131 -3.81 -8.46 0.44
N PHE A 132 -2.65 -7.82 0.53
CA PHE A 132 -2.01 -7.53 1.80
C PHE A 132 -1.58 -6.08 1.87
N VAL A 133 -1.60 -5.53 3.08
CA VAL A 133 -0.98 -4.25 3.38
C VAL A 133 0.23 -4.54 4.26
N LYS A 134 1.40 -4.12 3.79
CA LYS A 134 2.66 -4.25 4.49
C LYS A 134 3.11 -2.88 4.99
N ARG A 135 3.35 -2.80 6.29
CA ARG A 135 4.00 -1.65 6.93
C ARG A 135 5.43 -2.02 7.28
N PHE A 136 6.38 -1.26 6.77
CA PHE A 136 7.77 -1.33 7.18
C PHE A 136 8.16 0.03 7.76
N TYR A 137 8.39 0.09 9.07
CA TYR A 137 8.55 1.35 9.81
C TYR A 137 7.35 2.30 9.64
N SER A 138 7.53 3.40 8.93
CA SER A 138 6.53 4.43 8.62
C SER A 138 6.10 4.40 7.15
N GLN A 139 6.62 3.46 6.35
CA GLN A 139 6.27 3.30 4.96
C GLN A 139 5.26 2.17 4.80
N TRP A 140 4.27 2.40 3.95
CA TRP A 140 3.22 1.47 3.62
C TRP A 140 3.39 1.01 2.18
N SER A 141 3.07 -0.26 1.94
CA SER A 141 3.07 -0.90 0.63
C SER A 141 1.86 -1.81 0.53
N TYR A 142 1.38 -1.99 -0.69
CA TYR A 142 0.24 -2.83 -1.01
C TYR A 142 0.72 -4.02 -1.84
N ILE A 143 0.41 -5.23 -1.41
CA ILE A 143 0.86 -6.46 -2.06
C ILE A 143 -0.35 -7.19 -2.63
N GLN A 144 -0.27 -7.54 -3.91
CA GLN A 144 -1.18 -8.47 -4.55
C GLN A 144 -0.45 -9.79 -4.74
N GLN A 145 -1.07 -10.88 -4.30
CA GLN A 145 -0.57 -12.24 -4.49
C GLN A 145 -1.53 -13.00 -5.40
N TYR A 146 -1.03 -13.34 -6.58
CA TYR A 146 -1.75 -14.08 -7.61
C TYR A 146 -1.65 -15.60 -7.36
N PRO A 147 -2.61 -16.41 -7.84
CA PRO A 147 -2.51 -17.86 -7.74
C PRO A 147 -1.24 -18.41 -8.41
N ARG A 148 -0.89 -17.89 -9.60
CA ARG A 148 0.32 -18.22 -10.34
C ARG A 148 0.98 -16.95 -10.87
N ALA A 149 2.29 -17.04 -11.16
CA ALA A 149 3.05 -15.93 -11.75
C ALA A 149 2.51 -15.55 -13.15
N ASP A 150 2.07 -16.53 -13.94
CA ASP A 150 1.53 -16.32 -15.29
C ASP A 150 0.18 -15.58 -15.29
N ASP A 151 -0.50 -15.48 -14.15
CA ASP A 151 -1.74 -14.72 -14.01
C ASP A 151 -1.46 -13.20 -13.90
N ILE A 152 -0.19 -12.79 -13.75
CA ILE A 152 0.24 -11.38 -13.74
C ILE A 152 0.26 -10.87 -15.18
N ASN A 153 -0.64 -9.95 -15.50
CA ASN A 153 -0.73 -9.39 -16.84
C ASN A 153 0.52 -8.52 -17.17
N PRO A 154 1.28 -8.86 -18.23
CA PRO A 154 2.54 -8.21 -18.55
C PRO A 154 2.37 -6.76 -19.01
N LEU A 155 1.21 -6.38 -19.54
CA LEU A 155 0.94 -5.02 -20.00
C LEU A 155 0.87 -4.03 -18.84
N PHE A 156 0.41 -4.46 -17.65
CA PHE A 156 0.44 -3.57 -16.50
C PHE A 156 1.83 -3.42 -15.90
N LEU A 157 2.76 -4.35 -16.10
CA LEU A 157 4.12 -4.18 -15.58
C LEU A 157 4.87 -3.02 -16.24
N GLN A 158 4.38 -2.53 -17.38
CA GLN A 158 4.90 -1.37 -18.08
C GLN A 158 4.29 -0.10 -17.47
N SER A 159 4.92 0.47 -16.44
CA SER A 159 4.39 1.61 -15.66
C SER A 159 4.24 2.92 -16.44
N ASP A 160 5.00 3.10 -17.52
CA ASP A 160 5.22 4.43 -18.07
C ASP A 160 4.31 4.77 -19.27
N ASN A 161 3.57 3.78 -19.82
CA ASN A 161 2.84 3.95 -21.09
C ASN A 161 1.34 3.61 -21.03
N ARG A 162 0.73 3.60 -19.84
CA ARG A 162 -0.68 3.16 -19.68
C ARG A 162 -1.73 4.25 -19.91
N GLY A 163 -1.30 5.50 -20.10
CA GLY A 163 -2.19 6.65 -20.31
C GLY A 163 -3.01 7.10 -19.09
N TYR A 164 -2.95 6.38 -17.96
CA TYR A 164 -3.56 6.79 -16.68
C TYR A 164 -2.52 6.85 -15.56
N PRO A 165 -2.66 7.78 -14.61
CA PRO A 165 -1.85 7.76 -13.39
C PRO A 165 -2.12 6.46 -12.62
N SER A 166 -1.06 5.77 -12.18
CA SER A 166 -1.18 4.53 -11.40
C SER A 166 -0.21 4.54 -10.23
N PRO A 167 -0.45 3.74 -9.17
CA PRO A 167 0.51 3.58 -8.10
C PRO A 167 1.85 3.07 -8.65
N LYS A 168 2.95 3.58 -8.09
CA LYS A 168 4.30 3.11 -8.41
C LYS A 168 4.46 1.65 -8.07
N LEU A 169 5.00 0.90 -9.03
CA LEU A 169 5.44 -0.47 -8.84
C LEU A 169 6.74 -0.48 -8.02
N LEU A 170 6.75 -1.16 -6.88
CA LEU A 170 7.91 -1.28 -5.99
C LEU A 170 8.71 -2.54 -6.27
N SER A 171 8.04 -3.69 -6.40
CA SER A 171 8.71 -4.95 -6.72
C SER A 171 7.77 -5.98 -7.34
N VAL A 172 8.33 -6.91 -8.11
CA VAL A 172 7.64 -8.10 -8.64
C VAL A 172 8.51 -9.30 -8.31
N LYS A 173 7.95 -10.29 -7.61
CA LYS A 173 8.64 -11.53 -7.23
C LYS A 173 7.68 -12.70 -7.32
N ASP A 174 8.02 -13.67 -8.16
CA ASP A 174 7.20 -14.87 -8.39
C ASP A 174 5.75 -14.50 -8.75
N ASN A 175 4.80 -14.80 -7.87
CA ASN A 175 3.37 -14.49 -7.99
C ASN A 175 2.94 -13.27 -7.16
N GLN A 176 3.87 -12.44 -6.70
CA GLN A 176 3.59 -11.27 -5.87
C GLN A 176 4.02 -9.97 -6.56
N VAL A 177 3.13 -8.99 -6.48
CA VAL A 177 3.36 -7.64 -6.97
C VAL A 177 3.18 -6.67 -5.81
N GLU A 178 4.21 -5.87 -5.54
CA GLU A 178 4.23 -4.88 -4.47
C GLU A 178 4.17 -3.47 -5.06
N TRP A 179 3.22 -2.69 -4.58
CA TRP A 179 2.91 -1.33 -5.01
C TRP A 179 3.11 -0.34 -3.87
N GLU A 180 3.30 0.93 -4.23
CA GLU A 180 3.13 2.00 -3.25
C GLU A 180 1.70 1.98 -2.69
N TYR A 181 1.59 2.22 -1.40
CA TYR A 181 0.29 2.30 -0.75
C TYR A 181 -0.28 3.70 -0.91
N ILE A 182 -1.47 3.80 -1.52
CA ILE A 182 -2.21 5.04 -1.65
C ILE A 182 -3.33 5.06 -0.60
N SER A 183 -3.28 6.04 0.31
CA SER A 183 -4.37 6.30 1.26
C SER A 183 -5.37 7.26 0.60
N GLY A 184 -6.37 6.70 -0.08
CA GLY A 184 -7.37 7.46 -0.81
C GLY A 184 -8.78 6.88 -0.67
N GLU A 185 -9.75 7.62 -1.19
CA GLU A 185 -11.15 7.22 -1.29
C GLU A 185 -11.45 6.73 -2.71
N LEU A 186 -12.39 5.79 -2.84
CA LEU A 186 -12.86 5.31 -4.15
C LEU A 186 -13.70 6.40 -4.82
N LEU A 187 -13.61 6.54 -6.15
CA LEU A 187 -14.45 7.49 -6.88
C LEU A 187 -15.95 7.21 -6.65
N SER A 188 -16.34 5.94 -6.52
CA SER A 188 -17.71 5.52 -6.21
C SER A 188 -18.23 6.02 -4.86
N SER A 189 -17.35 6.29 -3.89
CA SER A 189 -17.74 6.78 -2.56
C SER A 189 -17.77 8.30 -2.44
N LEU A 190 -17.26 9.02 -3.44
CA LEU A 190 -17.22 10.48 -3.43
C LEU A 190 -18.60 11.09 -3.70
N HIS A 191 -18.78 12.33 -3.23
CA HIS A 191 -19.98 13.10 -3.54
C HIS A 191 -20.01 13.53 -5.01
N ARG A 192 -21.21 13.79 -5.54
CA ARG A 192 -21.46 14.19 -6.93
C ARG A 192 -20.48 15.22 -7.48
N ASP A 193 -20.26 16.33 -6.77
CA ASP A 193 -19.40 17.41 -7.25
C ASP A 193 -17.92 16.97 -7.36
N GLN A 194 -17.46 16.13 -6.43
CA GLN A 194 -16.11 15.56 -6.47
C GLN A 194 -15.99 14.52 -7.60
N GLN A 195 -17.03 13.71 -7.82
CA GLN A 195 -17.06 12.76 -8.94
C GLN A 195 -16.92 13.49 -10.27
N ARG A 196 -17.67 14.58 -10.48
CA ARG A 196 -17.60 15.38 -11.72
C ARG A 196 -16.21 15.95 -11.98
N VAL A 197 -15.53 16.44 -10.95
CA VAL A 197 -14.15 16.94 -11.08
C VAL A 197 -13.20 15.84 -11.58
N VAL A 198 -13.31 14.63 -11.01
CA VAL A 198 -12.49 13.49 -11.40
C VAL A 198 -12.81 13.03 -12.81
N ILE A 199 -14.10 12.88 -13.15
CA ILE A 199 -14.55 12.46 -14.49
C ILE A 199 -14.07 13.45 -15.54
N ASN A 200 -14.26 14.76 -15.34
CA ASN A 200 -13.80 15.76 -16.30
C ASN A 200 -12.28 15.70 -16.53
N ALA A 201 -11.49 15.31 -15.53
CA ALA A 201 -10.05 15.12 -15.70
C ALA A 201 -9.70 13.94 -16.63
N PHE A 202 -10.61 12.98 -16.85
CA PHE A 202 -10.41 11.89 -17.82
C PHE A 202 -10.70 12.31 -19.27
N SER A 203 -11.52 13.34 -19.51
CA SER A 203 -11.90 13.80 -20.87
C SER A 203 -10.67 14.04 -21.75
N GLN A 204 -9.72 14.85 -21.26
CA GLN A 204 -8.48 15.15 -21.98
C GLN A 204 -7.64 13.89 -22.25
N ARG A 205 -7.60 12.94 -21.29
CA ARG A 205 -6.80 11.72 -21.43
C ARG A 205 -7.35 10.81 -22.52
N PHE A 206 -8.66 10.73 -22.68
CA PHE A 206 -9.27 10.01 -23.79
C PHE A 206 -9.04 10.74 -25.12
N ASN A 207 -9.21 12.07 -25.12
CA ASN A 207 -8.98 12.89 -26.32
C ASN A 207 -7.54 12.74 -26.86
N ASP A 208 -6.53 12.77 -25.98
CA ASP A 208 -5.13 12.60 -26.34
C ASP A 208 -4.81 11.22 -26.96
N ARG A 209 -5.66 10.22 -26.72
CA ARG A 209 -5.41 8.82 -27.07
C ARG A 209 -6.31 8.29 -28.19
N LYS A 210 -7.39 8.99 -28.54
CA LYS A 210 -8.39 8.54 -29.52
C LYS A 210 -7.84 8.35 -30.93
N SER A 211 -6.73 9.00 -31.27
CA SER A 211 -6.10 8.93 -32.60
C SER A 211 -4.97 7.90 -32.69
N ILE A 212 -4.55 7.31 -31.57
CA ILE A 212 -3.49 6.31 -31.53
C ILE A 212 -4.07 4.97 -32.04
N PRO A 213 -3.35 4.22 -32.90
CA PRO A 213 -3.81 2.92 -33.37
C PRO A 213 -4.18 1.97 -32.22
N HIS A 214 -5.30 1.27 -32.33
CA HIS A 214 -5.82 0.43 -31.22
C HIS A 214 -4.85 -0.68 -30.78
N ASN A 215 -4.01 -1.17 -31.69
CA ASN A 215 -2.95 -2.14 -31.41
C ASN A 215 -1.73 -1.54 -30.71
N GLU A 216 -1.74 -0.24 -30.41
CA GLU A 216 -0.67 0.51 -29.73
C GLU A 216 -1.18 1.21 -28.46
N VAL A 217 -2.48 1.18 -28.20
CA VAL A 217 -3.12 1.82 -27.04
C VAL A 217 -3.39 0.79 -25.94
N VAL A 218 -2.81 0.98 -24.76
CA VAL A 218 -3.12 0.17 -23.58
C VAL A 218 -4.40 0.67 -22.90
N ILE A 219 -5.48 -0.09 -22.98
CA ILE A 219 -6.72 0.14 -22.22
C ILE A 219 -6.71 -0.63 -20.90
N HIS A 220 -7.45 -0.14 -19.91
CA HIS A 220 -7.61 -0.79 -18.62
C HIS A 220 -8.44 -2.09 -18.74
N GLY A 221 -9.48 -2.07 -19.58
CA GLY A 221 -10.37 -3.22 -19.80
C GLY A 221 -11.44 -3.39 -18.72
N ASP A 222 -11.38 -2.61 -17.64
CA ASP A 222 -12.39 -2.59 -16.57
C ASP A 222 -12.35 -1.27 -15.78
N LEU A 223 -12.31 -0.15 -16.49
CA LEU A 223 -12.19 1.17 -15.86
C LEU A 223 -13.55 1.60 -15.29
N HIS A 224 -13.80 1.32 -14.01
CA HIS A 224 -15.00 1.77 -13.29
C HIS A 224 -14.61 2.53 -11.99
N PRO A 225 -15.55 3.25 -11.35
CA PRO A 225 -15.24 4.11 -10.20
C PRO A 225 -14.64 3.42 -8.97
N ASP A 226 -14.84 2.12 -8.78
CA ASP A 226 -14.17 1.38 -7.70
C ASP A 226 -12.70 1.03 -8.05
N ASN A 227 -12.27 1.21 -9.30
CA ASN A 227 -10.87 1.07 -9.74
C ASN A 227 -10.15 2.43 -9.83
N ILE A 228 -10.77 3.50 -9.30
CA ILE A 228 -10.21 4.86 -9.30
C ILE A 228 -10.13 5.34 -7.86
N LEU A 229 -8.91 5.58 -7.38
CA LEU A 229 -8.62 6.16 -6.08
C LEU A 229 -8.35 7.65 -6.20
N VAL A 230 -8.87 8.42 -5.26
CA VAL A 230 -8.58 9.84 -5.10
C VAL A 230 -7.90 10.07 -3.77
N SER A 231 -6.69 10.62 -3.82
CA SER A 231 -5.88 10.91 -2.62
C SER A 231 -5.21 12.26 -2.80
N GLU A 232 -5.44 13.19 -1.86
CA GLU A 232 -4.85 14.53 -1.85
C GLU A 232 -5.02 15.28 -3.20
N GLY A 233 -6.20 15.14 -3.83
CA GLY A 233 -6.52 15.76 -5.12
C GLY A 233 -5.86 15.10 -6.34
N ARG A 234 -5.16 13.97 -6.15
CA ARG A 234 -4.59 13.16 -7.24
C ARG A 234 -5.46 11.94 -7.52
N ILE A 235 -5.49 11.53 -8.78
CA ILE A 235 -6.22 10.37 -9.27
C ILE A 235 -5.22 9.23 -9.45
N TYR A 236 -5.59 8.01 -9.07
CA TYR A 236 -4.83 6.79 -9.31
C TYR A 236 -5.77 5.70 -9.82
N VAL A 237 -5.42 5.09 -10.95
CA VAL A 237 -6.11 3.93 -11.50
C VAL A 237 -5.42 2.66 -11.03
N VAL A 238 -6.22 1.73 -10.49
CA VAL A 238 -5.77 0.47 -9.89
C VAL A 238 -6.50 -0.72 -10.51
N ASP A 239 -6.03 -1.93 -10.22
CA ASP A 239 -6.59 -3.18 -10.74
C ASP A 239 -6.50 -3.39 -12.26
N TRP A 240 -5.25 -3.41 -12.75
CA TRP A 240 -4.93 -3.52 -14.17
C TRP A 240 -4.91 -4.97 -14.71
N ASP A 241 -5.56 -5.91 -14.04
CA ASP A 241 -5.49 -7.33 -14.40
C ASP A 241 -6.06 -7.60 -15.81
N LEU A 242 -7.07 -6.82 -16.21
CA LEU A 242 -7.76 -6.93 -17.50
C LEU A 242 -7.18 -6.00 -18.59
N ALA A 243 -6.01 -5.40 -18.34
CA ALA A 243 -5.38 -4.50 -19.29
C ALA A 243 -5.10 -5.19 -20.63
N SER A 244 -5.38 -4.50 -21.73
CA SER A 244 -5.18 -5.03 -23.08
C SER A 244 -4.88 -3.91 -24.06
N LEU A 245 -4.53 -4.27 -25.30
CA LEU A 245 -4.44 -3.30 -26.39
C LEU A 245 -5.82 -3.13 -27.02
N GLY A 246 -6.32 -1.90 -27.12
CA GLY A 246 -7.68 -1.67 -27.61
C GLY A 246 -8.08 -0.21 -27.75
N ASP A 247 -9.36 0.01 -28.03
CA ASP A 247 -9.95 1.33 -28.25
C ASP A 247 -10.20 2.06 -26.91
N PRO A 248 -9.65 3.27 -26.69
CA PRO A 248 -9.93 4.08 -25.49
C PRO A 248 -11.42 4.30 -25.22
N LEU A 249 -12.28 4.25 -26.25
CA LEU A 249 -13.73 4.36 -26.11
C LEU A 249 -14.29 3.29 -25.17
N PHE A 250 -13.70 2.10 -25.14
CA PHE A 250 -14.14 1.03 -24.25
C PHE A 250 -13.99 1.40 -22.77
N ASP A 251 -12.84 1.96 -22.39
CA ASP A 251 -12.60 2.45 -21.02
C ASP A 251 -13.52 3.63 -20.69
N ALA A 252 -13.71 4.56 -21.64
CA ALA A 252 -14.60 5.69 -21.46
C ALA A 252 -16.05 5.25 -21.20
N LEU A 253 -16.56 4.32 -22.01
CA LEU A 253 -17.90 3.76 -21.86
C LEU A 253 -18.03 2.99 -20.54
N THR A 254 -17.06 2.15 -20.17
CA THR A 254 -17.08 1.43 -18.89
C THR A 254 -17.14 2.39 -17.69
N LEU A 255 -16.40 3.50 -17.76
CA LEU A 255 -16.37 4.51 -16.72
C LEU A 255 -17.71 5.25 -16.62
N ILE A 256 -18.13 5.91 -17.71
CA ILE A 256 -19.30 6.80 -17.69
C ILE A 256 -20.63 6.06 -17.64
N THR A 257 -20.68 4.77 -17.95
CA THR A 257 -21.90 3.98 -17.80
C THR A 257 -21.99 3.27 -16.44
N SER A 258 -21.01 3.47 -15.57
CA SER A 258 -21.05 2.88 -14.23
C SER A 258 -22.25 3.42 -13.43
N PRO A 259 -23.08 2.55 -12.83
CA PRO A 259 -24.23 2.97 -12.02
C PRO A 259 -23.85 3.67 -10.71
N THR A 260 -22.59 3.58 -10.28
CA THR A 260 -22.11 4.24 -9.05
C THR A 260 -21.72 5.71 -9.25
N LEU A 261 -21.71 6.19 -10.51
CA LEU A 261 -21.57 7.61 -10.81
C LEU A 261 -22.91 8.33 -10.69
N ASP A 262 -22.92 9.44 -9.95
CA ASP A 262 -24.04 10.36 -9.82
C ASP A 262 -24.03 11.38 -10.98
N LEU A 263 -24.22 10.86 -12.20
CA LEU A 263 -24.30 11.65 -13.43
C LEU A 263 -25.67 11.46 -14.10
N THR A 264 -26.21 12.55 -14.63
CA THR A 264 -27.40 12.49 -15.49
C THR A 264 -27.06 11.87 -16.85
N ASN A 265 -28.07 11.40 -17.59
CA ASN A 265 -27.85 10.85 -18.94
C ASN A 265 -27.21 11.89 -19.87
N GLN A 266 -27.65 13.16 -19.77
CA GLN A 266 -27.07 14.26 -20.55
C GLN A 266 -25.60 14.50 -20.20
N GLU A 267 -25.22 14.42 -18.92
CA GLU A 267 -23.82 14.56 -18.50
C GLU A 267 -22.94 13.41 -19.04
N ARG A 268 -23.47 12.18 -19.06
CA ARG A 268 -22.75 11.02 -19.63
C ARG A 268 -22.54 11.16 -21.14
N VAL A 269 -23.55 11.62 -21.87
CA VAL A 269 -23.46 11.88 -23.32
C VAL A 269 -22.51 13.04 -23.61
N ALA A 270 -22.65 14.15 -22.88
CA ALA A 270 -21.79 15.32 -23.03
C ALA A 270 -20.31 14.97 -22.80
N PHE A 271 -20.01 14.09 -21.84
CA PHE A 271 -18.65 13.60 -21.63
C PHE A 271 -18.08 12.91 -22.88
N ILE A 272 -18.84 12.01 -23.52
CA ILE A 272 -18.39 11.29 -24.72
C ILE A 272 -18.21 12.25 -25.89
N VAL A 273 -19.15 13.20 -26.07
CA VAL A 273 -19.05 14.26 -27.07
C VAL A 273 -17.75 15.05 -26.92
N GLU A 274 -17.43 15.48 -25.69
CA GLU A 274 -16.22 16.24 -25.40
C GLU A 274 -14.95 15.40 -25.58
N ALA A 275 -14.92 14.20 -25.00
CA ALA A 275 -13.73 13.34 -25.00
C ALA A 275 -13.36 12.86 -26.42
N PHE A 276 -14.35 12.58 -27.27
CA PHE A 276 -14.12 11.99 -28.59
C PHE A 276 -14.36 12.95 -29.77
N GLU A 277 -14.90 14.15 -29.52
CA GLU A 277 -15.28 15.14 -30.54
C GLU A 277 -16.26 14.58 -31.58
N VAL A 278 -17.31 13.92 -31.07
CA VAL A 278 -18.36 13.29 -31.87
C VAL A 278 -19.70 13.99 -31.73
N THR A 279 -20.67 13.65 -32.57
CA THR A 279 -22.01 14.22 -32.44
C THR A 279 -22.72 13.67 -31.21
N GLU A 280 -23.67 14.43 -30.66
CA GLU A 280 -24.51 13.98 -29.55
C GLU A 280 -25.26 12.70 -29.88
N ARG A 281 -25.69 12.54 -31.14
CA ARG A 281 -26.34 11.33 -31.64
C ARG A 281 -25.41 10.12 -31.60
N ASP A 282 -24.19 10.24 -32.09
CA ASP A 282 -23.22 9.14 -32.08
C ASP A 282 -22.86 8.72 -30.65
N ALA A 283 -22.62 9.71 -29.78
CA ALA A 283 -22.36 9.49 -28.36
C ALA A 283 -23.54 8.75 -27.69
N TYR A 284 -24.77 9.18 -27.97
CA TYR A 284 -25.96 8.55 -27.45
C TYR A 284 -26.12 7.08 -27.91
N ASP A 285 -25.89 6.82 -29.20
CA ASP A 285 -25.95 5.48 -29.79
C ASP A 285 -24.89 4.55 -29.17
N TRP A 286 -23.67 5.05 -28.96
CA TRP A 286 -22.58 4.30 -28.32
C TRP A 286 -22.89 3.93 -26.87
N VAL A 287 -23.35 4.91 -26.08
CA VAL A 287 -23.71 4.68 -24.67
C VAL A 287 -24.86 3.67 -24.55
N THR A 288 -25.89 3.82 -25.37
CA THR A 288 -27.06 2.94 -25.36
C THR A 288 -26.70 1.52 -25.80
N GLY A 289 -25.88 1.38 -26.85
CA GLY A 289 -25.39 0.09 -27.32
C GLY A 289 -24.57 -0.63 -26.25
N PHE A 290 -23.65 0.09 -25.60
CA PHE A 290 -22.81 -0.47 -24.53
C PHE A 290 -23.63 -0.91 -23.33
N LEU A 291 -24.56 -0.07 -22.85
CA LEU A 291 -25.42 -0.38 -21.69
C LEU A 291 -26.24 -1.67 -21.91
N ARG A 292 -26.79 -1.85 -23.11
CA ARG A 292 -27.53 -3.07 -23.47
C ARG A 292 -26.62 -4.29 -23.34
N GLN A 293 -25.47 -4.26 -24.01
CA GLN A 293 -24.51 -5.37 -24.02
C GLN A 293 -23.98 -5.69 -22.62
N LYS A 294 -23.60 -4.68 -21.83
CA LYS A 294 -23.04 -4.86 -20.49
C LYS A 294 -24.04 -5.52 -19.54
N SER A 295 -25.32 -5.13 -19.63
CA SER A 295 -26.38 -5.71 -18.77
C SER A 295 -26.67 -7.18 -19.08
N GLU A 296 -26.54 -7.58 -20.35
CA GLU A 296 -26.68 -8.98 -20.80
C GLU A 296 -25.45 -9.79 -20.36
N GLN A 297 -24.24 -9.29 -20.63
CA GLN A 297 -23.00 -9.94 -20.21
C GLN A 297 -22.92 -10.17 -18.70
N LEU A 298 -23.29 -9.19 -17.88
CA LEU A 298 -23.28 -9.35 -16.43
C LEU A 298 -24.35 -10.34 -15.95
N ALA A 299 -25.47 -10.46 -16.67
CA ALA A 299 -26.50 -11.41 -16.34
C ALA A 299 -26.06 -12.87 -16.61
N ASP A 300 -25.17 -13.11 -17.57
CA ASP A 300 -24.62 -14.44 -17.83
C ASP A 300 -23.78 -14.99 -16.65
N PHE A 301 -23.27 -14.11 -15.79
CA PHE A 301 -22.56 -14.50 -14.56
C PHE A 301 -23.49 -14.78 -13.37
N LEU A 302 -24.78 -14.50 -13.48
CA LEU A 302 -25.77 -14.88 -12.47
C LEU A 302 -26.07 -16.38 -12.62
N THR A 303 -25.41 -17.21 -11.82
CA THR A 303 -25.80 -18.63 -11.66
C THR A 303 -26.91 -18.76 -10.62
N ASP A 304 -27.68 -19.86 -10.65
CA ASP A 304 -28.76 -20.13 -9.68
C ASP A 304 -28.29 -20.10 -8.21
N ASP A 305 -27.00 -20.34 -7.95
CA ASP A 305 -26.38 -20.28 -6.61
C ASP A 305 -26.00 -18.86 -6.16
N TYR A 306 -26.08 -17.86 -7.06
CA TYR A 306 -25.75 -16.45 -6.84
C TYR A 306 -26.99 -15.53 -6.93
N GLU A 307 -28.19 -16.07 -6.76
CA GLU A 307 -29.42 -15.29 -6.58
C GLU A 307 -29.41 -14.56 -5.22
N GLY A 308 -28.69 -13.44 -5.16
CA GLY A 308 -28.65 -12.55 -4.00
C GLY A 308 -27.24 -12.06 -3.70
N GLY A 309 -26.98 -10.77 -3.94
CA GLY A 309 -25.69 -10.15 -3.64
C GLY A 309 -25.34 -9.00 -4.58
N TYR A 310 -24.12 -8.49 -4.41
CA TYR A 310 -23.60 -7.31 -5.14
C TYR A 310 -23.77 -7.41 -6.67
N LEU A 311 -23.52 -8.59 -7.27
CA LEU A 311 -23.63 -8.78 -8.72
C LEU A 311 -25.07 -8.65 -9.23
N ALA A 312 -26.05 -9.19 -8.49
CA ALA A 312 -27.47 -9.07 -8.85
C ALA A 312 -27.96 -7.61 -8.77
N ASP A 313 -27.55 -6.90 -7.71
CA ASP A 313 -27.83 -5.46 -7.54
C ASP A 313 -27.18 -4.63 -8.66
N LEU A 314 -25.97 -5.00 -9.07
CA LEU A 314 -25.24 -4.34 -10.16
C LEU A 314 -25.96 -4.55 -11.50
N VAL A 315 -26.38 -5.79 -11.83
CA VAL A 315 -27.17 -6.09 -13.04
C VAL A 315 -28.48 -5.29 -13.04
N GLN A 316 -29.19 -5.23 -11.91
CA GLN A 316 -30.42 -4.44 -11.81
C GLN A 316 -30.15 -2.94 -12.02
N SER A 317 -29.04 -2.44 -11.49
CA SER A 317 -28.65 -1.03 -11.63
C SER A 317 -28.33 -0.68 -13.08
N TYR A 318 -27.60 -1.53 -13.80
CA TYR A 318 -27.39 -1.37 -15.24
C TYR A 318 -28.71 -1.41 -16.02
N ARG A 319 -29.62 -2.36 -15.74
CA ARG A 319 -30.94 -2.43 -16.41
C ARG A 319 -31.80 -1.18 -16.19
N LYS A 320 -31.75 -0.60 -14.98
CA LYS A 320 -32.42 0.68 -14.67
C LYS A 320 -31.83 1.82 -15.49
N LEU A 321 -30.49 1.88 -15.58
CA LEU A 321 -29.80 2.89 -16.38
C LEU A 321 -30.11 2.75 -17.87
N THR A 322 -30.10 1.53 -18.43
CA THR A 322 -30.48 1.24 -19.82
C THR A 322 -31.91 1.72 -20.12
N THR A 323 -32.86 1.43 -19.23
CA THR A 323 -34.25 1.89 -19.38
C THR A 323 -34.36 3.42 -19.31
N SER A 324 -33.62 4.06 -18.39
CA SER A 324 -33.59 5.52 -18.26
C SER A 324 -33.07 6.19 -19.53
N PHE A 325 -32.02 5.65 -20.14
CA PHE A 325 -31.53 6.11 -21.44
C PHE A 325 -32.62 5.99 -22.48
N ALA A 326 -33.19 4.79 -22.68
CA ALA A 326 -34.24 4.56 -23.69
C ALA A 326 -35.43 5.53 -23.58
N LEU A 327 -35.83 5.92 -22.36
CA LEU A 327 -36.89 6.92 -22.15
C LEU A 327 -36.47 8.34 -22.52
N SER A 328 -35.19 8.68 -22.38
CA SER A 328 -34.65 10.00 -22.72
C SER A 328 -34.66 10.25 -24.23
N SER A 329 -34.38 9.22 -25.06
CA SER A 329 -34.43 9.37 -26.53
C SER A 329 -35.82 9.68 -27.08
N TYR A 330 -36.89 9.25 -26.41
CA TYR A 330 -38.27 9.51 -26.85
C TYR A 330 -38.70 10.97 -26.64
N HIS A 331 -37.97 11.73 -25.82
CA HIS A 331 -38.29 13.13 -25.53
C HIS A 331 -37.52 14.14 -26.41
N GLU A 332 -36.49 13.67 -27.13
CA GLU A 332 -35.66 14.51 -28.02
C GLU A 332 -35.96 14.32 -29.52
N SER A 333 -36.86 13.39 -29.87
CA SER A 333 -37.35 13.14 -31.24
C SER A 333 -38.64 13.89 -31.56
#